data_AF-A0A0J1G2Q8-F1
#
_entry.id   AF-A0A0J1G2Q8-F1
#
_cell.length_a   1.000
_cell.length_b   1.000
_cell.length_c   1.000
_cell.angle_alpha   90.00
_cell.angle_beta   90.00
_cell.angle_gamma   90.00
#
_symmetry.space_group_name_H-M   'P 1'
#
loop_
_entity.id
_entity.type
_entity.pdbx_description
1 polymer ?
#
loop_
_entity_poly.entity_id
_entity_poly.type
_entity_poly.pdbx_seq_one_letter_code
_entity_poly.pdbx_strand_id
1 'polypeptide(L)'
;MFFGSSPFRFNKAVFSLQGNAYGIIMIGLKKLRRINMSIQIISIDTSQQHELEKIENLYLKSFPKEERIDFKLLTAKAKEGKGYFLGLFDKGDLAGFTFYTGFKETIYVFYIAIDSKYQSKGYGKLIIEHFMEKFHDHNIMLLVEELDENAENNEQRIRRKQFYLRNNLADDSQFLEVMGVHYELLHRQGYTADVEEFEEIQAYFFSDAV
;
A
#
# COMPACT_ATOMS: atom_id res chain seq x y z
N MET A 1 -29.12 34.32 -17.70
CA MET A 1 -29.23 32.86 -17.98
C MET A 1 -28.29 32.18 -16.99
N PHE A 2 -28.75 31.49 -15.93
CA PHE A 2 -29.40 30.15 -15.93
C PHE A 2 -28.47 29.08 -16.54
N PHE A 3 -28.09 27.94 -15.92
CA PHE A 3 -28.24 27.34 -14.57
C PHE A 3 -26.99 26.45 -14.27
N GLY A 4 -26.70 25.94 -13.05
CA GLY A 4 -27.30 26.26 -11.76
C GLY A 4 -27.56 25.12 -10.75
N SER A 5 -26.99 23.89 -10.84
CA SER A 5 -27.41 22.77 -9.96
C SER A 5 -26.37 21.70 -9.56
N SER A 6 -26.00 21.70 -8.27
CA SER A 6 -25.97 20.51 -7.40
C SER A 6 -27.27 20.56 -6.57
N PRO A 7 -28.08 19.48 -6.40
CA PRO A 7 -27.72 18.44 -5.42
C PRO A 7 -28.29 17.02 -5.66
N PHE A 8 -27.55 15.97 -5.26
CA PHE A 8 -28.12 14.63 -5.09
C PHE A 8 -28.75 14.48 -3.69
N ARG A 9 -30.09 14.47 -3.65
CA ARG A 9 -30.89 14.07 -2.48
C ARG A 9 -31.20 12.57 -2.53
N PHE A 10 -30.94 11.85 -1.44
CA PHE A 10 -31.49 10.50 -1.26
C PHE A 10 -33.00 10.57 -1.02
N ASN A 11 -33.75 9.74 -1.74
CA ASN A 11 -35.20 9.65 -1.64
C ASN A 11 -35.59 8.50 -0.69
N LYS A 12 -36.46 8.76 0.29
CA LYS A 12 -36.96 7.71 1.20
C LYS A 12 -38.09 6.94 0.53
N ALA A 13 -37.85 5.68 0.18
CA ALA A 13 -38.90 4.73 -0.13
C ALA A 13 -39.24 3.91 1.14
N VAL A 14 -40.51 3.95 1.56
CA VAL A 14 -41.03 3.12 2.64
C VAL A 14 -41.55 1.82 2.03
N PHE A 15 -41.04 0.68 2.49
CA PHE A 15 -41.67 -0.62 2.27
C PHE A 15 -41.83 -1.35 3.61
N SER A 16 -43.08 -1.44 4.06
CA SER A 16 -43.49 -2.31 5.15
C SER A 16 -43.93 -3.66 4.58
N LEU A 17 -43.28 -4.75 4.96
CA LEU A 17 -43.86 -6.10 4.93
C LEU A 17 -43.17 -6.95 6.02
N GLN A 18 -43.97 -7.50 6.92
CA GLN A 18 -43.52 -8.43 7.96
C GLN A 18 -43.38 -9.85 7.34
N GLY A 19 -42.33 -10.60 7.71
CA GLY A 19 -42.25 -12.02 7.37
C GLY A 19 -40.84 -12.60 7.31
N ASN A 20 -40.43 -13.30 8.38
CA ASN A 20 -39.38 -14.33 8.44
C ASN A 20 -38.35 -14.43 7.29
N ALA A 21 -37.26 -13.64 7.36
CA ALA A 21 -36.02 -13.91 6.63
C ALA A 21 -34.76 -14.02 7.53
N TYR A 22 -34.89 -13.72 8.83
CA TYR A 22 -33.78 -13.70 9.79
C TYR A 22 -33.08 -15.05 10.01
N GLY A 23 -33.73 -16.17 9.66
CA GLY A 23 -33.15 -17.52 9.80
C GLY A 23 -32.19 -17.96 8.69
N ILE A 24 -32.18 -17.29 7.52
CA ILE A 24 -31.44 -17.75 6.33
C ILE A 24 -30.22 -16.88 6.03
N ILE A 25 -30.25 -15.59 6.41
CA ILE A 25 -29.12 -14.65 6.20
C ILE A 25 -27.86 -15.06 6.98
N MET A 26 -27.98 -15.85 8.05
CA MET A 26 -26.84 -16.36 8.84
C MET A 26 -25.90 -17.31 8.08
N ILE A 27 -26.33 -17.88 6.95
CA ILE A 27 -25.48 -18.77 6.11
C ILE A 27 -24.73 -17.95 5.02
N GLY A 28 -25.16 -16.70 4.78
CA GLY A 28 -24.55 -15.78 3.82
C GLY A 28 -23.35 -14.99 4.34
N LEU A 29 -23.09 -14.99 5.66
CA LEU A 29 -21.92 -14.35 6.29
C LEU A 29 -20.63 -15.17 6.07
N LYS A 30 -20.29 -15.44 4.81
CA LYS A 30 -19.04 -16.10 4.44
C LYS A 30 -17.85 -15.21 4.78
N LYS A 31 -17.27 -15.49 5.96
CA LYS A 31 -15.92 -15.11 6.36
C LYS A 31 -15.72 -13.63 6.69
N LEU A 32 -16.54 -13.10 7.60
CA LEU A 32 -16.06 -12.08 8.55
C LEU A 32 -14.85 -12.66 9.29
N ARG A 33 -13.65 -12.40 8.75
CA ARG A 33 -12.40 -12.75 9.40
C ARG A 33 -12.34 -11.89 10.66
N ARG A 34 -12.28 -12.54 11.82
CA ARG A 34 -12.22 -11.89 13.13
C ARG A 34 -10.88 -11.17 13.29
N ILE A 35 -10.74 -10.01 12.65
CA ILE A 35 -9.64 -9.08 12.90
C ILE A 35 -9.70 -8.75 14.39
N ASN A 36 -8.57 -8.92 15.08
CA ASN A 36 -8.46 -8.54 16.48
C ASN A 36 -8.75 -7.03 16.56
N MET A 37 -9.68 -6.58 17.40
CA MET A 37 -10.13 -5.16 17.43
C MET A 37 -9.04 -4.15 17.85
N SER A 38 -7.79 -4.60 18.00
CA SER A 38 -6.60 -3.82 18.30
C SER A 38 -5.72 -3.49 17.10
N ILE A 39 -5.90 -4.13 15.94
CA ILE A 39 -5.07 -3.88 14.75
C ILE A 39 -5.75 -2.87 13.83
N GLN A 40 -5.05 -1.79 13.49
CA GLN A 40 -5.56 -0.70 12.65
C GLN A 40 -4.49 -0.24 11.66
N ILE A 41 -4.91 0.09 10.43
CA ILE A 41 -4.09 0.80 9.44
C ILE A 41 -4.70 2.20 9.33
N ILE A 42 -3.90 3.23 9.61
CA ILE A 42 -4.35 4.63 9.64
C ILE A 42 -3.45 5.50 8.76
N SER A 43 -4.04 6.52 8.14
CA SER A 43 -3.28 7.54 7.41
C SER A 43 -2.53 8.43 8.40
N ILE A 44 -1.26 8.71 8.11
CA ILE A 44 -0.43 9.60 8.92
C ILE A 44 -0.21 10.92 8.17
N ASP A 45 -0.83 11.98 8.67
CA ASP A 45 -0.62 13.33 8.15
C ASP A 45 0.71 13.95 8.64
N THR A 46 1.24 14.89 7.85
CA THR A 46 2.54 15.54 8.13
C THR A 46 2.55 16.46 9.36
N SER A 47 1.38 16.79 9.92
CA SER A 47 1.26 17.45 11.23
C SER A 47 1.46 16.52 12.42
N GLN A 48 1.34 15.19 12.24
CA GLN A 48 1.44 14.19 13.31
C GLN A 48 2.90 13.81 13.62
N GLN A 49 3.70 14.79 14.04
CA GLN A 49 5.15 14.68 14.22
C GLN A 49 5.59 13.44 15.01
N HIS A 50 4.92 13.13 16.12
CA HIS A 50 5.26 11.97 16.96
C HIS A 50 5.14 10.61 16.23
N GLU A 51 4.15 10.45 15.34
CA GLU A 51 4.00 9.20 14.56
C GLU A 51 4.97 9.18 13.37
N LEU A 52 5.27 10.33 12.77
CA LEU A 52 6.31 10.45 11.74
C LEU A 52 7.69 10.13 12.28
N GLU A 53 8.03 10.57 13.50
CA GLU A 53 9.29 10.21 14.17
C GLU A 53 9.39 8.70 14.40
N LYS A 54 8.32 8.02 14.80
CA LYS A 54 8.31 6.55 14.91
C LYS A 54 8.50 5.88 13.55
N ILE A 55 7.85 6.40 12.51
CA ILE A 55 7.98 5.91 11.14
C ILE A 55 9.40 6.12 10.61
N GLU A 56 10.01 7.29 10.82
CA GLU A 56 11.40 7.58 10.45
C GLU A 56 12.37 6.64 11.16
N ASN A 57 12.19 6.43 12.47
CA ASN A 57 12.98 5.48 13.23
C ASN A 57 12.84 4.02 12.73
N LEU A 58 11.67 3.60 12.28
CA LEU A 58 11.46 2.28 11.69
C LEU A 58 12.03 2.19 10.26
N TYR A 59 11.87 3.25 9.46
CA TYR A 59 12.43 3.40 8.13
C TYR A 59 13.97 3.28 8.13
N LEU A 60 14.64 4.08 8.95
CA LEU A 60 16.10 4.10 9.10
C LEU A 60 16.68 2.77 9.63
N LYS A 61 15.86 1.92 10.27
CA LYS A 61 16.23 0.57 10.71
C LYS A 61 15.95 -0.52 9.67
N SER A 62 15.00 -0.30 8.75
CA SER A 62 14.50 -1.34 7.85
C SER A 62 15.19 -1.37 6.50
N PHE A 63 15.67 -0.22 6.03
CA PHE A 63 16.34 -0.07 4.73
C PHE A 63 17.76 0.46 4.94
N PRO A 64 18.81 -0.08 4.30
CA PRO A 64 20.18 0.49 4.31
C PRO A 64 20.20 1.88 3.65
N LYS A 65 21.30 2.63 3.75
CA LYS A 65 21.36 4.04 3.30
C LYS A 65 21.15 4.16 1.79
N GLU A 66 21.59 3.16 1.06
CA GLU A 66 21.64 3.05 -0.39
C GLU A 66 20.24 2.87 -1.01
N GLU A 67 19.28 2.34 -0.24
CA GLU A 67 17.86 2.14 -0.62
C GLU A 67 16.96 3.32 -0.23
N ARG A 68 17.51 4.39 0.35
CA ARG A 68 16.74 5.50 0.95
C ARG A 68 16.63 6.73 0.05
N ILE A 69 15.39 7.11 -0.25
CA ILE A 69 15.02 8.50 -0.52
C ILE A 69 15.17 9.31 0.79
N ASP A 70 15.57 10.58 0.73
CA ASP A 70 15.62 11.42 1.94
C ASP A 70 14.22 11.49 2.60
N PHE A 71 14.12 11.20 3.89
CA PHE A 71 12.86 11.25 4.63
C PHE A 71 12.22 12.65 4.62
N LYS A 72 13.03 13.71 4.49
CA LYS A 72 12.56 15.08 4.26
C LYS A 72 11.91 15.25 2.90
N LEU A 73 12.37 14.56 1.87
CA LEU A 73 11.73 14.53 0.56
C LEU A 73 10.41 13.75 0.62
N LEU A 74 10.37 12.60 1.30
CA LEU A 74 9.13 11.84 1.50
C LEU A 74 8.06 12.66 2.23
N THR A 75 8.45 13.38 3.29
CA THR A 75 7.53 14.27 4.03
C THR A 75 7.18 15.56 3.27
N ALA A 76 8.05 16.07 2.39
CA ALA A 76 7.70 17.15 1.46
C ALA A 76 6.67 16.69 0.42
N LYS A 77 6.89 15.56 -0.26
CA LYS A 77 5.92 14.99 -1.21
C LYS A 77 4.59 14.61 -0.56
N ALA A 78 4.59 14.25 0.73
CA ALA A 78 3.36 14.10 1.49
C ALA A 78 2.60 15.43 1.71
N LYS A 79 3.30 16.54 1.96
CA LYS A 79 2.69 17.89 2.03
C LYS A 79 2.16 18.38 0.69
N GLU A 80 2.83 18.02 -0.40
CA GLU A 80 2.38 18.29 -1.78
C GLU A 80 1.18 17.42 -2.20
N GLY A 81 0.75 16.46 -1.37
CA GLY A 81 -0.30 15.50 -1.73
C GLY A 81 0.12 14.45 -2.75
N LYS A 82 1.43 14.36 -3.09
CA LYS A 82 2.01 13.39 -4.02
C LYS A 82 2.44 12.08 -3.36
N GLY A 83 2.44 12.00 -2.02
CA GLY A 83 2.83 10.80 -1.26
C GLY A 83 2.01 10.62 0.01
N TYR A 84 1.91 9.38 0.48
CA TYR A 84 1.02 9.01 1.57
C TYR A 84 1.69 8.01 2.53
N PHE A 85 1.77 8.37 3.81
CA PHE A 85 2.17 7.47 4.88
C PHE A 85 0.93 6.75 5.45
N LEU A 86 0.99 5.43 5.58
CA LEU A 86 0.09 4.67 6.44
C LEU A 86 0.90 4.00 7.56
N GLY A 87 0.44 4.13 8.80
CA GLY A 87 0.94 3.36 9.93
C GLY A 87 0.03 2.18 10.22
N LEU A 88 0.61 1.00 10.44
CA LEU A 88 -0.08 -0.18 10.95
C LEU A 88 0.24 -0.31 12.44
N PHE A 89 -0.80 -0.26 13.28
CA PHE A 89 -0.71 -0.33 14.72
C PHE A 89 -1.34 -1.61 15.27
N ASP A 90 -0.76 -2.20 16.31
CA ASP A 90 -1.43 -3.19 17.17
C ASP A 90 -1.46 -2.68 18.61
N LYS A 91 -2.66 -2.51 19.18
CA LYS A 91 -2.89 -1.99 20.54
C LYS A 91 -2.29 -0.60 20.81
N GLY A 92 -2.11 0.20 19.75
CA GLY A 92 -1.53 1.55 19.82
C GLY A 92 -0.01 1.59 19.61
N ASP A 93 0.69 0.46 19.57
CA ASP A 93 2.09 0.40 19.16
C ASP A 93 2.21 0.37 17.64
N LEU A 94 3.10 1.19 17.07
CA LEU A 94 3.46 1.09 15.66
C LEU A 94 4.14 -0.27 15.42
N ALA A 95 3.52 -1.07 14.56
CA ALA A 95 3.95 -2.42 14.21
C ALA A 95 4.48 -2.53 12.78
N GLY A 96 4.11 -1.59 11.91
CA GLY A 96 4.67 -1.43 10.59
C GLY A 96 4.24 -0.12 9.97
N PHE A 97 4.80 0.22 8.80
CA PHE A 97 4.34 1.34 8.00
C PHE A 97 4.47 1.02 6.51
N THR A 98 3.82 1.84 5.69
CA THR A 98 4.04 1.89 4.25
C THR A 98 4.03 3.34 3.76
N PHE A 99 4.79 3.62 2.71
CA PHE A 99 4.73 4.87 1.96
C PHE A 99 4.49 4.56 0.48
N TYR A 100 3.50 5.24 -0.10
CA TYR A 100 3.07 5.05 -1.48
C TYR A 100 2.70 6.38 -2.15
N THR A 101 2.66 6.38 -3.48
CA THR A 101 2.12 7.45 -4.31
C THR A 101 0.99 6.90 -5.19
N GLY A 102 0.16 7.79 -5.74
CA GLY A 102 -0.90 7.44 -6.69
C GLY A 102 -0.96 8.47 -7.80
N PHE A 103 -1.05 8.01 -9.04
CA PHE A 103 -1.16 8.83 -10.24
C PHE A 103 -1.99 8.08 -11.28
N LYS A 104 -2.97 8.74 -11.88
CA LYS A 104 -4.02 8.08 -12.70
C LYS A 104 -4.61 6.88 -11.92
N GLU A 105 -4.91 5.79 -12.61
CA GLU A 105 -5.39 4.51 -12.07
C GLU A 105 -4.26 3.60 -11.51
N THR A 106 -3.09 4.16 -11.17
CA THR A 106 -1.90 3.42 -10.72
C THR A 106 -1.45 3.85 -9.33
N ILE A 107 -1.16 2.87 -8.48
CA ILE A 107 -0.54 3.04 -7.16
C ILE A 107 0.87 2.46 -7.20
N TYR A 108 1.87 3.24 -6.78
CA TYR A 108 3.24 2.76 -6.60
C TYR A 108 3.64 2.77 -5.12
N VAL A 109 4.06 1.61 -4.60
CA VAL A 109 4.44 1.44 -3.20
C VAL A 109 5.97 1.45 -3.08
N PHE A 110 6.52 2.58 -2.66
CA PHE A 110 7.96 2.73 -2.41
C PHE A 110 8.45 1.84 -1.27
N TYR A 111 7.71 1.82 -0.15
CA TYR A 111 8.17 1.20 1.09
C TYR A 111 7.07 0.43 1.80
N ILE A 112 7.39 -0.78 2.27
CA ILE A 112 6.64 -1.55 3.26
C ILE A 112 7.65 -2.05 4.29
N ALA A 113 7.47 -1.69 5.56
CA ALA A 113 8.31 -2.19 6.64
C ALA A 113 7.46 -2.65 7.83
N ILE A 114 7.79 -3.81 8.37
CA ILE A 114 7.21 -4.34 9.61
C ILE A 114 8.33 -4.39 10.64
N ASP A 115 8.11 -3.82 11.83
CA ASP A 115 9.08 -3.90 12.93
C ASP A 115 9.35 -5.36 13.28
N SER A 116 10.61 -5.71 13.54
CA SER A 116 11.06 -7.09 13.73
C SER A 116 10.28 -7.82 14.84
N LYS A 117 9.73 -7.12 15.84
CA LYS A 117 8.88 -7.72 16.87
C LYS A 117 7.50 -8.17 16.37
N TYR A 118 7.06 -7.74 15.18
CA TYR A 118 5.80 -8.16 14.54
C TYR A 118 5.96 -8.92 13.21
N GLN A 119 7.19 -9.10 12.72
CA GLN A 119 7.45 -9.90 11.52
C GLN A 119 6.99 -11.36 11.68
N SER A 120 6.73 -12.01 10.55
CA SER A 120 6.20 -13.39 10.47
C SER A 120 4.83 -13.65 11.13
N LYS A 121 4.14 -12.61 11.63
CA LYS A 121 2.78 -12.70 12.21
C LYS A 121 1.65 -12.33 11.23
N GLY A 122 1.97 -12.17 9.95
CA GLY A 122 1.00 -11.79 8.89
C GLY A 122 0.79 -10.29 8.70
N TYR A 123 1.55 -9.43 9.38
CA TYR A 123 1.32 -7.98 9.37
C TYR A 123 1.55 -7.33 8.00
N GLY A 124 2.60 -7.73 7.28
CA GLY A 124 2.80 -7.28 5.89
C GLY A 124 1.66 -7.71 4.95
N LYS A 125 1.05 -8.88 5.20
CA LYS A 125 -0.12 -9.33 4.43
C LYS A 125 -1.34 -8.44 4.66
N LEU A 126 -1.53 -7.93 5.88
CA LEU A 126 -2.61 -6.97 6.17
C LEU A 126 -2.42 -5.65 5.42
N ILE A 127 -1.17 -5.18 5.25
CA ILE A 127 -0.88 -4.00 4.42
C ILE A 127 -1.28 -4.26 2.97
N ILE A 128 -0.86 -5.39 2.38
CA ILE A 128 -1.22 -5.72 0.99
C ILE A 128 -2.73 -5.97 0.83
N GLU A 129 -3.39 -6.69 1.75
CA GLU A 129 -4.86 -6.86 1.77
C GLU A 129 -5.56 -5.48 1.80
N HIS A 130 -5.09 -4.53 2.61
CA HIS A 130 -5.62 -3.16 2.65
C HIS A 130 -5.44 -2.40 1.32
N PHE A 131 -4.29 -2.51 0.66
CA PHE A 131 -4.08 -1.93 -0.67
C PHE A 131 -5.07 -2.49 -1.70
N MET A 132 -5.25 -3.82 -1.73
CA MET A 132 -6.15 -4.51 -2.66
C MET A 132 -7.63 -4.14 -2.44
N GLU A 133 -8.05 -3.93 -1.19
CA GLU A 133 -9.40 -3.49 -0.85
C GLU A 133 -9.62 -2.00 -1.15
N LYS A 134 -8.67 -1.14 -0.76
CA LYS A 134 -8.77 0.32 -0.90
C LYS A 134 -8.71 0.77 -2.36
N PHE A 135 -7.85 0.16 -3.17
CA PHE A 135 -7.58 0.52 -4.56
C PHE A 135 -8.03 -0.58 -5.51
N HIS A 136 -9.24 -1.10 -5.30
CA HIS A 136 -9.75 -2.30 -5.98
C HIS A 136 -9.82 -2.18 -7.51
N ASP A 137 -9.89 -0.98 -8.08
CA ASP A 137 -9.89 -0.72 -9.53
C ASP A 137 -8.56 -0.16 -10.07
N HIS A 138 -7.46 -0.22 -9.30
CA HIS A 138 -6.16 0.33 -9.71
C HIS A 138 -5.11 -0.78 -9.91
N ASN A 139 -4.14 -0.51 -10.79
CA ASN A 139 -2.88 -1.26 -10.79
C ASN A 139 -2.09 -0.92 -9.52
N ILE A 140 -1.37 -1.90 -8.97
CA ILE A 140 -0.56 -1.72 -7.74
C ILE A 140 0.82 -2.28 -8.00
N MET A 141 1.79 -1.40 -8.12
CA MET A 141 3.17 -1.72 -8.51
C MET A 141 4.16 -1.48 -7.38
N LEU A 142 5.22 -2.29 -7.35
CA LEU A 142 6.41 -2.10 -6.52
C LEU A 142 7.62 -2.83 -7.12
N LEU A 143 8.81 -2.42 -6.71
CA LEU A 143 10.06 -3.10 -7.10
C LEU A 143 10.48 -4.12 -6.04
N VAL A 144 11.06 -5.24 -6.51
CA VAL A 144 11.86 -6.18 -5.69
C VAL A 144 13.23 -6.34 -6.31
N GLU A 145 14.30 -6.49 -5.52
CA GLU A 145 15.64 -6.74 -6.09
C GLU A 145 15.62 -8.00 -6.97
N GLU A 146 16.26 -7.93 -8.14
CA GLU A 146 16.41 -9.08 -9.03
C GLU A 146 17.14 -10.24 -8.33
N LEU A 147 16.72 -11.48 -8.60
CA LEU A 147 17.35 -12.66 -8.02
C LEU A 147 18.72 -12.91 -8.68
N ASP A 148 19.78 -12.94 -7.87
CA ASP A 148 21.15 -13.22 -8.31
C ASP A 148 21.77 -14.26 -7.39
N GLU A 149 22.09 -15.45 -7.93
CA GLU A 149 22.69 -16.55 -7.15
C GLU A 149 24.05 -16.20 -6.53
N ASN A 150 24.72 -15.15 -7.01
CA ASN A 150 26.00 -14.68 -6.51
C ASN A 150 25.87 -13.62 -5.41
N ALA A 151 24.68 -13.05 -5.19
CA ALA A 151 24.46 -12.01 -4.18
C ALA A 151 24.34 -12.62 -2.76
N GLU A 152 25.09 -12.08 -1.81
CA GLU A 152 25.07 -12.53 -0.40
C GLU A 152 23.67 -12.48 0.24
N ASN A 153 22.79 -11.58 -0.25
CA ASN A 153 21.42 -11.42 0.24
C ASN A 153 20.35 -12.18 -0.58
N ASN A 154 20.73 -13.04 -1.55
CA ASN A 154 19.78 -13.66 -2.49
C ASN A 154 18.65 -14.44 -1.81
N GLU A 155 18.93 -15.21 -0.74
CA GLU A 155 17.87 -15.87 0.04
C GLU A 155 16.81 -14.87 0.56
N GLN A 156 17.23 -13.65 0.92
CA GLN A 156 16.32 -12.60 1.37
C GLN A 156 15.53 -11.99 0.21
N ARG A 157 16.13 -11.90 -0.99
CA ARG A 157 15.42 -11.49 -2.23
C ARG A 157 14.35 -12.52 -2.59
N ILE A 158 14.70 -13.80 -2.64
CA ILE A 158 13.77 -14.92 -2.86
C ILE A 158 12.61 -14.86 -1.86
N ARG A 159 12.89 -14.74 -0.56
CA ARG A 159 11.84 -14.65 0.48
C ARG A 159 10.93 -13.43 0.30
N ARG A 160 11.44 -12.30 -0.18
CA ARG A 160 10.66 -11.08 -0.48
C ARG A 160 9.81 -11.23 -1.73
N LYS A 161 10.35 -11.64 -2.89
CA LYS A 161 9.55 -11.92 -4.11
C LYS A 161 8.43 -12.92 -3.78
N GLN A 162 8.77 -14.04 -3.15
CA GLN A 162 7.81 -15.07 -2.75
C GLN A 162 6.79 -14.62 -1.70
N PHE A 163 7.08 -13.60 -0.89
CA PHE A 163 6.07 -12.97 -0.04
C PHE A 163 5.03 -12.22 -0.88
N TYR A 164 5.45 -11.41 -1.86
CA TYR A 164 4.54 -10.64 -2.70
C TYR A 164 3.67 -11.52 -3.61
N LEU A 165 4.26 -12.53 -4.26
CA LEU A 165 3.53 -13.43 -5.17
C LEU A 165 2.42 -14.23 -4.46
N ARG A 166 2.62 -14.59 -3.19
CA ARG A 166 1.57 -15.24 -2.37
C ARG A 166 0.51 -14.27 -1.82
N ASN A 167 0.62 -12.97 -2.12
CA ASN A 167 -0.27 -11.92 -1.63
C ASN A 167 -0.81 -11.05 -2.79
N ASN A 168 -1.29 -11.68 -3.85
CA ASN A 168 -1.99 -11.04 -4.98
C ASN A 168 -1.14 -10.10 -5.86
N LEU A 169 0.20 -10.14 -5.76
CA LEU A 169 1.07 -9.59 -6.81
C LEU A 169 1.54 -10.68 -7.78
N ALA A 170 1.97 -10.27 -8.96
CA ALA A 170 2.53 -11.09 -10.01
C ALA A 170 3.82 -10.46 -10.56
N ASP A 171 4.61 -11.27 -11.28
CA ASP A 171 5.76 -10.87 -12.07
C ASP A 171 5.53 -11.23 -13.54
N ASP A 172 5.77 -10.26 -14.43
CA ASP A 172 5.82 -10.43 -15.90
C ASP A 172 7.29 -10.40 -16.41
N SER A 173 8.26 -10.69 -15.54
CA SER A 173 9.71 -10.66 -15.81
C SER A 173 10.19 -9.33 -16.43
N GLN A 174 9.64 -8.20 -15.98
CA GLN A 174 10.08 -6.86 -16.36
C GLN A 174 11.18 -6.38 -15.41
N PHE A 175 12.38 -6.15 -15.93
CA PHE A 175 13.56 -5.76 -15.15
C PHE A 175 14.00 -4.33 -15.46
N LEU A 176 14.40 -3.60 -14.42
CA LEU A 176 14.72 -2.17 -14.44
C LEU A 176 15.98 -1.91 -13.61
N GLU A 177 16.86 -1.03 -14.08
CA GLU A 177 17.98 -0.54 -13.28
C GLU A 177 17.59 0.77 -12.59
N VAL A 178 17.61 0.78 -11.26
CA VAL A 178 17.32 1.98 -10.46
C VAL A 178 18.51 2.25 -9.54
N MET A 179 19.16 3.41 -9.71
CA MET A 179 20.33 3.84 -8.95
C MET A 179 21.51 2.83 -8.98
N GLY A 180 21.70 2.12 -10.09
CA GLY A 180 22.77 1.12 -10.24
C GLY A 180 22.46 -0.25 -9.62
N VAL A 181 21.20 -0.51 -9.25
CA VAL A 181 20.73 -1.80 -8.73
C VAL A 181 19.62 -2.32 -9.65
N HIS A 182 19.68 -3.59 -10.03
CA HIS A 182 18.66 -4.23 -10.84
C HIS A 182 17.48 -4.70 -9.97
N TYR A 183 16.28 -4.35 -10.40
CA TYR A 183 15.01 -4.68 -9.79
C TYR A 183 14.08 -5.33 -10.80
N GLU A 184 13.14 -6.10 -10.30
CA GLU A 184 11.99 -6.63 -11.03
C GLU A 184 10.73 -5.85 -10.63
N LEU A 185 9.94 -5.45 -11.62
CA LEU A 185 8.67 -4.77 -11.44
C LEU A 185 7.57 -5.79 -11.16
N LEU A 186 7.07 -5.78 -9.93
CA LEU A 186 5.87 -6.53 -9.55
C LEU A 186 4.64 -5.64 -9.71
N HIS A 187 3.54 -6.25 -10.12
CA HIS A 187 2.26 -5.62 -10.37
C HIS A 187 1.13 -6.42 -9.73
N ARG A 188 -0.10 -5.90 -9.79
CA ARG A 188 -1.26 -6.59 -9.24
C ARG A 188 -1.71 -7.76 -10.12
N GLN A 189 -2.06 -8.90 -9.52
CA GLN A 189 -2.67 -10.02 -10.24
C GLN A 189 -3.97 -9.58 -10.95
N GLY A 190 -4.06 -9.86 -12.25
CA GLY A 190 -5.17 -9.43 -13.11
C GLY A 190 -4.91 -8.13 -13.88
N TYR A 191 -3.81 -7.43 -13.59
CA TYR A 191 -3.22 -6.36 -14.39
C TYR A 191 -1.94 -6.91 -15.06
N THR A 192 -1.25 -6.09 -15.84
CA THR A 192 0.08 -6.35 -16.39
C THR A 192 1.13 -5.47 -15.72
N ALA A 193 2.40 -5.86 -15.77
CA ALA A 193 3.50 -4.93 -15.55
C ALA A 193 3.59 -3.96 -16.73
N ASP A 194 3.62 -2.66 -16.45
CA ASP A 194 3.80 -1.63 -17.47
C ASP A 194 4.90 -0.66 -16.99
N VAL A 195 5.98 -0.61 -17.78
CA VAL A 195 7.16 0.21 -17.48
C VAL A 195 6.88 1.70 -17.76
N GLU A 196 6.04 2.00 -18.76
CA GLU A 196 5.65 3.40 -19.06
C GLU A 196 4.75 3.94 -17.94
N GLU A 197 3.79 3.17 -17.43
CA GLU A 197 3.01 3.53 -16.23
C GLU A 197 3.92 3.76 -15.01
N PHE A 198 4.95 2.91 -14.83
CA PHE A 198 5.92 3.05 -13.74
C PHE A 198 6.74 4.34 -13.88
N GLU A 199 7.27 4.64 -15.07
CA GLU A 199 8.04 5.85 -15.33
C GLU A 199 7.19 7.11 -15.16
N GLU A 200 5.93 7.11 -15.62
CA GLU A 200 5.00 8.22 -15.42
C GLU A 200 4.75 8.51 -13.93
N ILE A 201 4.51 7.49 -13.10
CA ILE A 201 4.24 7.70 -11.67
C ILE A 201 5.51 8.09 -10.90
N GLN A 202 6.70 7.61 -11.30
CA GLN A 202 7.97 8.14 -10.77
C GLN A 202 8.15 9.61 -11.14
N ALA A 203 7.96 9.97 -12.42
CA ALA A 203 8.09 11.35 -12.89
C ALA A 203 7.10 12.29 -12.19
N TYR A 204 5.85 11.86 -12.01
CA TYR A 204 4.85 12.58 -11.22
C TYR A 204 5.34 12.80 -9.77
N PHE A 205 5.80 11.76 -9.09
CA PHE A 205 6.25 11.84 -7.69
C PHE A 205 7.44 12.79 -7.51
N PHE A 206 8.47 12.67 -8.36
CA PHE A 206 9.69 13.46 -8.25
C PHE A 206 9.58 14.89 -8.83
N SER A 207 8.60 15.16 -9.70
CA SER A 207 8.35 16.52 -10.20
C SER A 207 8.10 17.53 -9.08
N ASP A 208 8.49 18.79 -9.31
CA ASP A 208 8.22 19.90 -8.39
C ASP A 208 6.72 20.15 -8.19
N ALA A 209 6.37 20.86 -7.13
CA ALA A 209 5.01 21.38 -6.95
C ALA A 209 4.71 22.44 -8.04
N VAL A 210 3.50 22.38 -8.60
CA VAL A 210 2.96 23.36 -9.56
C VAL A 210 2.27 24.50 -8.82
#